data_AF-A0A3A0EUM4-F1
#
_entry.id   AF-A0A3A0EUM4-F1
#
_cell.length_a   1.000
_cell.length_b   1.000
_cell.length_c   1.000
_cell.angle_alpha   90.00
_cell.angle_beta   90.00
_cell.angle_gamma   90.00
#
_symmetry.space_group_name_H-M   'P 1'
#
loop_
_entity.id
_entity.type
_entity.pdbx_description
1 polymer ?
#
loop_
_entity_poly.entity_id
_entity_poly.type
_entity_poly.pdbx_seq_one_letter_code
_entity_poly.pdbx_strand_id
1 'polypeptide(L)'
;MAEQWTPMRYFAVTHAASFQRFYRGFLRLLFLLEPLWRVMGQRRTQRLLLAVEKPSKSLLFDCRMCGACILGQTGMSCPMNCPKNIRNGPCGGVRANGHCEVRPDMRCVWVEAWRGSRNLRETNAILTLQPAYDQRLKGRSSWFADLERRRQERAAP
;
A
#
# COMPACT_ATOMS: atom_id res chain seq x y z
N MET A 1 -16.05 -15.93 10.09
CA MET A 1 -15.31 -16.48 8.94
C MET A 1 -13.90 -15.93 8.97
N ALA A 2 -12.91 -16.78 9.27
CA ALA A 2 -11.50 -16.39 9.32
C ALA A 2 -11.07 -15.86 7.93
N GLU A 3 -10.57 -14.64 7.88
CA GLU A 3 -10.10 -13.99 6.64
C GLU A 3 -8.86 -14.76 6.11
N GLN A 4 -9.14 -15.82 5.33
CA GLN A 4 -8.15 -16.54 4.55
C GLN A 4 -7.51 -15.58 3.55
N TRP A 5 -6.24 -15.81 3.22
CA TRP A 5 -5.57 -15.06 2.17
C TRP A 5 -6.28 -15.27 0.84
N THR A 6 -6.88 -14.19 0.31
CA THR A 6 -7.49 -14.25 -1.02
C THR A 6 -6.40 -14.57 -2.07
N PRO A 7 -6.72 -15.37 -3.11
CA PRO A 7 -5.78 -15.67 -4.19
C PRO A 7 -5.14 -14.42 -4.81
N MET A 8 -5.89 -13.32 -4.90
CA MET A 8 -5.42 -12.04 -5.44
C MET A 8 -4.27 -11.44 -4.64
N ARG A 9 -4.36 -11.45 -3.31
CA ARG A 9 -3.27 -10.96 -2.43
C ARG A 9 -2.00 -11.78 -2.61
N TYR A 10 -2.14 -13.10 -2.68
CA TYR A 10 -1.01 -13.99 -2.89
C TYR A 10 -0.36 -13.75 -4.26
N PHE A 11 -1.18 -13.57 -5.29
CA PHE A 11 -0.74 -13.22 -6.63
C PHE A 11 0.01 -11.88 -6.66
N ALA A 12 -0.50 -10.87 -5.97
CA ALA A 12 0.12 -9.55 -5.85
C ALA A 12 1.52 -9.59 -5.23
N VAL A 13 1.68 -10.34 -4.13
CA VAL A 13 2.98 -10.55 -3.46
C VAL A 13 3.95 -11.32 -4.35
N THR A 14 3.47 -12.35 -5.04
CA THR A 14 4.30 -13.16 -5.95
C THR A 14 4.79 -12.32 -7.13
N HIS A 15 3.98 -11.41 -7.66
CA HIS A 15 4.32 -10.52 -8.78
C HIS A 15 4.71 -9.10 -8.35
N ALA A 16 5.28 -8.96 -7.15
CA ALA A 16 5.54 -7.65 -6.55
C ALA A 16 6.39 -6.73 -7.43
N ALA A 17 7.38 -7.26 -8.16
CA ALA A 17 8.20 -6.49 -9.11
C ALA A 17 7.37 -5.82 -10.21
N SER A 18 6.50 -6.61 -10.85
CA SER A 18 5.64 -6.16 -11.95
C SER A 18 4.65 -5.11 -11.47
N PHE A 19 4.00 -5.36 -10.32
CA PHE A 19 3.12 -4.38 -9.70
C PHE A 19 3.85 -3.10 -9.29
N GLN A 20 5.08 -3.19 -8.77
CA GLN A 20 5.86 -2.01 -8.42
C GLN A 20 6.24 -1.19 -9.66
N ARG A 21 6.63 -1.85 -10.75
CA ARG A 21 6.94 -1.20 -12.02
C ARG A 21 5.70 -0.51 -12.59
N PHE A 22 4.58 -1.21 -12.62
CA PHE A 22 3.30 -0.67 -13.05
C PHE A 22 2.89 0.53 -12.19
N TYR A 23 2.92 0.40 -10.87
CA TYR A 23 2.56 1.46 -9.93
C TYR A 23 3.43 2.71 -10.09
N ARG A 24 4.75 2.55 -10.23
CA ARG A 24 5.67 3.67 -10.50
C ARG A 24 5.37 4.35 -11.83
N GLY A 25 5.08 3.57 -12.88
CA GLY A 25 4.67 4.11 -14.19
C GLY A 25 3.35 4.87 -14.13
N PHE A 26 2.35 4.29 -13.47
CA PHE A 26 1.04 4.91 -13.25
C PHE A 26 1.15 6.22 -12.47
N LEU A 27 1.91 6.26 -11.37
CA LEU A 27 2.14 7.50 -10.62
C LEU A 27 2.85 8.57 -11.45
N ARG A 28 3.81 8.19 -12.32
CA ARG A 28 4.44 9.13 -13.25
C ARG A 28 3.43 9.71 -14.23
N LEU A 29 2.52 8.89 -14.76
CA LEU A 29 1.46 9.37 -15.66
C LEU A 29 0.50 10.32 -14.94
N LEU A 30 0.02 9.95 -13.74
CA LEU A 30 -0.83 10.84 -12.93
C LEU A 30 -0.15 12.18 -12.66
N PHE A 31 1.15 12.14 -12.38
CA PHE A 31 1.96 13.33 -12.16
C PHE A 31 2.10 14.18 -13.44
N LEU A 32 2.34 13.58 -14.61
CA LEU A 32 2.38 14.34 -15.88
C LEU A 32 1.06 15.03 -16.20
N LEU A 33 -0.06 14.46 -15.74
CA LEU A 33 -1.39 15.05 -15.91
C LEU A 33 -1.71 16.12 -14.86
N GLU A 34 -0.85 16.35 -13.85
CA GLU A 34 -1.02 17.36 -12.77
C GLU A 34 -1.66 18.69 -13.21
N PRO A 35 -1.19 19.37 -14.29
CA PRO A 35 -1.76 20.66 -14.70
C PRO A 35 -3.26 20.60 -14.99
N LEU A 36 -3.79 19.49 -15.49
CA LEU A 36 -5.23 19.31 -15.75
C LEU A 36 -6.02 19.23 -14.43
N TRP A 37 -5.49 18.50 -13.45
CA TRP A 37 -6.11 18.36 -12.14
C TRP A 37 -6.12 19.67 -11.34
N ARG A 38 -5.15 20.56 -11.61
CA ARG A 38 -5.10 21.91 -11.02
C ARG A 38 -6.31 22.74 -11.43
N VAL A 39 -6.71 22.66 -12.69
CA VAL A 39 -7.88 23.40 -13.23
C VAL A 39 -9.19 22.86 -12.65
N MET A 40 -9.28 21.55 -12.42
CA MET A 40 -10.47 20.91 -11.87
C MET A 40 -10.69 21.15 -10.36
N GLY A 41 -9.65 21.60 -9.64
CA GLY A 41 -9.69 21.88 -8.20
C GLY A 41 -9.50 20.64 -7.31
N GLN A 42 -8.88 20.86 -6.15
CA GLN A 42 -8.41 19.78 -5.25
C GLN A 42 -9.53 18.82 -4.81
N ARG A 43 -10.69 19.36 -4.42
CA ARG A 43 -11.82 18.55 -3.93
C ARG A 43 -12.36 17.57 -4.98
N ARG A 44 -12.41 17.98 -6.25
CA ARG A 44 -12.90 17.13 -7.35
C ARG A 44 -11.87 16.07 -7.71
N THR A 45 -10.61 16.47 -7.84
CA THR A 45 -9.47 15.58 -8.08
C THR A 45 -9.39 14.46 -7.04
N GLN A 46 -9.46 14.80 -5.75
CA GLN A 46 -9.42 13.80 -4.68
C GLN A 46 -10.58 12.80 -4.78
N ARG A 47 -11.81 13.25 -5.08
CA ARG A 47 -12.98 12.36 -5.23
C ARG A 47 -12.85 11.43 -6.42
N LEU A 48 -12.40 11.94 -7.57
CA LEU A 48 -12.19 11.14 -8.77
C LEU A 48 -11.09 10.08 -8.56
N LEU A 49 -9.94 10.50 -8.02
CA LEU A 49 -8.86 9.57 -7.69
C LEU A 49 -9.33 8.52 -6.69
N LEU A 50 -10.08 8.90 -5.66
CA LEU A 50 -10.62 7.96 -4.68
C LEU A 50 -11.60 6.96 -5.30
N ALA A 51 -12.47 7.41 -6.21
CA ALA A 51 -13.44 6.57 -6.90
C ALA A 51 -12.76 5.50 -7.76
N VAL A 52 -11.58 5.78 -8.31
CA VAL A 52 -10.77 4.82 -9.06
C VAL A 52 -9.87 3.98 -8.14
N GLU A 53 -9.24 4.61 -7.14
CA GLU A 53 -8.29 4.00 -6.22
C GLU A 53 -8.94 2.93 -5.35
N LYS A 54 -10.12 3.23 -4.79
CA LYS A 54 -10.80 2.33 -3.85
C LYS A 54 -11.12 0.97 -4.47
N PRO A 55 -11.84 0.86 -5.61
CA PRO A 55 -12.15 -0.43 -6.20
C PRO A 55 -10.89 -1.14 -6.69
N SER A 56 -9.98 -0.42 -7.38
CA SER A 56 -8.75 -1.02 -7.91
C SER A 56 -7.87 -1.62 -6.81
N LYS A 57 -7.63 -0.89 -5.71
CA LYS A 57 -6.81 -1.39 -4.60
C LYS A 57 -7.52 -2.41 -3.71
N SER A 58 -8.83 -2.31 -3.54
CA SER A 58 -9.60 -3.29 -2.77
C SER A 58 -9.58 -4.64 -3.46
N LEU A 59 -9.77 -4.68 -4.78
CA LEU A 59 -9.76 -5.92 -5.56
C LEU A 59 -8.37 -6.58 -5.61
N LEU A 60 -7.33 -5.79 -5.86
CA LEU A 60 -5.98 -6.32 -6.09
C LEU A 60 -5.22 -6.67 -4.79
N PHE A 61 -5.36 -5.83 -3.76
CA PHE A 61 -4.50 -5.91 -2.56
C PHE A 61 -5.29 -6.06 -1.25
N ASP A 62 -6.63 -6.19 -1.31
CA ASP A 62 -7.49 -6.18 -0.14
C ASP A 62 -7.22 -4.93 0.72
N CYS A 63 -7.18 -3.77 0.05
CA CYS A 63 -6.83 -2.51 0.67
C CYS A 63 -7.92 -2.01 1.63
N ARG A 64 -7.53 -1.67 2.87
CA ARG A 64 -8.43 -1.07 3.89
C ARG A 64 -8.50 0.45 3.85
N MET A 65 -8.00 1.08 2.79
CA MET A 65 -8.02 2.53 2.58
C MET A 65 -7.49 3.34 3.78
N CYS A 66 -6.27 3.05 4.23
CA CYS A 66 -5.63 3.79 5.32
C CYS A 66 -5.22 5.23 4.97
N GLY A 67 -5.29 5.62 3.69
CA GLY A 67 -4.93 6.96 3.21
C GLY A 67 -3.43 7.20 3.02
N ALA A 68 -2.57 6.31 3.53
CA ALA A 68 -1.11 6.38 3.37
C ALA A 68 -0.57 5.02 2.89
N CYS A 69 -0.47 4.84 1.57
CA CYS A 69 -0.08 3.56 0.98
C CYS A 69 1.42 3.28 1.15
N ILE A 70 1.77 2.07 1.60
CA ILE A 70 3.16 1.58 1.75
C ILE A 70 3.41 0.23 1.06
N LEU A 71 2.56 -0.13 0.09
CA LEU A 71 2.70 -1.39 -0.67
C LEU A 71 4.03 -1.52 -1.40
N GLY A 72 4.62 -0.38 -1.80
CA GLY A 72 5.92 -0.34 -2.48
C GLY A 72 7.09 -0.72 -1.58
N GLN A 73 6.93 -0.64 -0.26
CA GLN A 73 7.92 -1.04 0.76
C GLN A 73 7.64 -2.45 1.28
N THR A 74 6.35 -2.81 1.41
CA THR A 74 5.91 -4.07 2.01
C THR A 74 5.69 -5.19 0.97
N GLY A 75 6.35 -5.13 -0.19
CA GLY A 75 6.27 -6.22 -1.18
C GLY A 75 4.86 -6.50 -1.70
N MET A 76 4.02 -5.47 -1.85
CA MET A 76 2.60 -5.58 -2.21
C MET A 76 1.70 -6.28 -1.17
N SER A 77 2.20 -6.53 0.04
CA SER A 77 1.40 -7.00 1.18
C SER A 77 0.85 -5.80 1.96
N CYS A 78 -0.47 -5.62 2.03
CA CYS A 78 -1.06 -4.49 2.76
C CYS A 78 -0.99 -4.72 4.29
N PRO A 79 -0.29 -3.87 5.06
CA PRO A 79 -0.13 -4.06 6.51
C PRO A 79 -1.43 -3.89 7.30
N MET A 80 -2.42 -3.20 6.73
CA MET A 80 -3.74 -3.01 7.34
C MET A 80 -4.57 -4.30 7.39
N ASN A 81 -4.12 -5.36 6.73
CA ASN A 81 -4.73 -6.69 6.85
C ASN A 81 -4.20 -7.46 8.07
N CYS A 82 -3.22 -6.91 8.80
CA CYS A 82 -2.79 -7.46 10.07
C CYS A 82 -3.84 -7.11 11.13
N PRO A 83 -4.31 -8.06 11.96
CA PRO A 83 -5.28 -7.76 13.02
C PRO A 83 -4.76 -6.73 14.04
N LYS A 84 -3.44 -6.54 14.11
CA LYS A 84 -2.80 -5.55 14.97
C LYS A 84 -2.66 -4.15 14.35
N ASN A 85 -3.01 -3.98 13.06
CA ASN A 85 -2.87 -2.72 12.30
C ASN A 85 -1.46 -2.08 12.35
N ILE A 86 -0.42 -2.89 12.53
CA ILE A 86 0.96 -2.40 12.60
C ILE A 86 1.55 -2.09 11.22
N ARG A 87 2.10 -0.89 11.04
CA ARG A 87 2.74 -0.47 9.78
C ARG A 87 4.21 -0.83 9.67
N ASN A 88 4.86 -1.09 10.80
CA ASN A 88 6.25 -1.55 10.89
C ASN A 88 6.25 -2.86 11.67
N GLY A 89 6.92 -3.87 11.13
CA GLY A 89 7.08 -5.18 11.73
C GLY A 89 8.51 -5.69 11.51
N PRO A 90 8.78 -6.96 11.84
CA PRO A 90 7.85 -7.94 12.40
C PRO A 90 7.39 -7.61 13.82
N CYS A 91 6.27 -8.19 14.27
CA CYS A 91 5.75 -8.00 15.64
C CYS A 91 6.14 -9.11 16.62
N GLY A 92 7.01 -10.04 16.23
CA GLY A 92 7.34 -11.24 17.02
C GLY A 92 6.28 -12.35 17.02
N GLY A 93 5.01 -12.02 16.74
CA GLY A 93 3.88 -12.95 16.82
C GLY A 93 3.64 -13.82 15.58
N VAL A 94 4.64 -14.60 15.16
CA VAL A 94 4.55 -15.50 13.99
C VAL A 94 4.71 -16.95 14.46
N ARG A 95 3.77 -17.81 14.09
CA ARG A 95 3.85 -19.25 14.36
C ARG A 95 4.92 -19.92 13.48
N ALA A 96 5.41 -21.08 13.90
CA ALA A 96 6.43 -21.84 13.16
C ALA A 96 6.04 -22.16 11.70
N ASN A 97 4.75 -22.27 11.41
CA ASN A 97 4.22 -22.48 10.05
C ASN A 97 4.09 -21.18 9.21
N GLY A 98 4.51 -20.03 9.73
CA GLY A 98 4.39 -18.72 9.05
C GLY A 98 3.04 -18.02 9.23
N HIS A 99 2.15 -18.54 10.07
CA HIS A 99 0.83 -17.94 10.35
C HIS A 99 0.86 -16.91 11.49
N CYS A 100 -0.13 -16.02 11.52
CA CYS A 100 -0.26 -14.98 12.54
C CYS A 100 -0.66 -15.56 13.90
N GLU A 101 -0.04 -15.15 15.01
CA GLU A 101 -0.42 -15.63 16.37
C GLU A 101 -1.91 -15.44 16.69
N VAL A 102 -2.47 -14.27 16.36
CA VAL A 102 -3.85 -13.87 16.73
C VAL A 102 -4.88 -14.64 15.90
N ARG A 103 -4.53 -14.96 14.65
CA ARG A 103 -5.41 -15.64 13.70
C ARG A 103 -4.69 -16.83 13.06
N PRO A 104 -4.84 -18.04 13.62
CA PRO A 104 -4.15 -19.25 13.15
C PRO A 104 -4.34 -19.58 11.68
N ASP A 105 -5.52 -19.32 11.13
CA ASP A 105 -5.82 -19.68 9.74
C ASP A 105 -5.26 -18.66 8.74
N MET A 106 -4.75 -17.52 9.21
CA MET A 106 -4.22 -16.44 8.37
C MET A 106 -2.69 -16.50 8.30
N ARG A 107 -2.15 -16.52 7.08
CA ARG A 107 -0.71 -16.29 6.88
C ARG A 107 -0.28 -14.92 7.37
N CYS A 108 0.86 -14.85 8.03
CA CYS A 108 1.34 -13.60 8.60
C CYS A 108 1.61 -12.57 7.49
N VAL A 109 1.00 -11.39 7.63
CA VAL A 109 1.15 -10.27 6.69
C VAL A 109 2.60 -9.85 6.49
N TRP A 110 3.41 -9.90 7.56
CA TRP A 110 4.83 -9.54 7.52
C TRP A 110 5.73 -10.62 6.93
N VAL A 111 5.36 -11.90 7.06
CA VAL A 111 6.05 -12.99 6.36
C VAL A 111 5.87 -12.83 4.86
N GLU A 112 4.64 -12.58 4.41
CA GLU A 112 4.35 -12.34 3.00
C GLU A 112 4.92 -10.99 2.51
N ALA A 113 4.95 -9.96 3.36
CA ALA A 113 5.61 -8.69 3.03
C ALA A 113 7.11 -8.88 2.79
N TRP A 114 7.78 -9.65 3.64
CA TRP A 114 9.20 -9.99 3.47
C TRP A 114 9.43 -10.83 2.22
N ARG A 115 8.57 -11.82 1.96
CA ARG A 115 8.63 -12.61 0.74
C ARG A 115 8.50 -11.73 -0.51
N GLY A 116 7.52 -10.83 -0.53
CA GLY A 116 7.29 -9.91 -1.63
C GLY A 116 8.40 -8.87 -1.78
N SER A 117 8.97 -8.37 -0.68
CA SER A 117 10.04 -7.37 -0.72
C SER A 117 11.30 -7.93 -1.38
N ARG A 118 11.60 -9.22 -1.20
CA ARG A 118 12.70 -9.91 -1.89
C ARG A 118 12.54 -9.95 -3.42
N ASN A 119 11.31 -9.81 -3.92
CA ASN A 119 11.04 -9.74 -5.35
C ASN A 119 11.09 -8.29 -5.89
N LEU A 120 11.22 -7.28 -5.02
CA LEU A 120 11.32 -5.89 -5.45
C LEU A 120 12.75 -5.57 -5.92
N ARG A 121 12.89 -4.52 -6.74
CA ARG A 121 14.22 -3.96 -7.06
C ARG A 121 14.93 -3.43 -5.82
N GLU A 122 14.18 -2.74 -4.96
CA GLU A 122 14.67 -2.20 -3.69
C GLU A 122 14.30 -3.14 -2.54
N THR A 123 15.06 -4.21 -2.35
CA THR A 123 14.75 -5.25 -1.36
C THR A 123 14.76 -4.74 0.08
N ASN A 124 15.58 -3.72 0.34
CA ASN A 124 15.75 -3.12 1.68
C ASN A 124 14.67 -2.07 2.01
N ALA A 125 13.77 -1.73 1.08
CA ALA A 125 12.71 -0.74 1.33
C ALA A 125 11.76 -1.14 2.48
N ILE A 126 11.68 -2.44 2.80
CA ILE A 126 10.89 -2.96 3.93
C ILE A 126 11.49 -2.59 5.30
N LEU A 127 12.79 -2.29 5.35
CA LEU A 127 13.50 -1.89 6.57
C LEU A 127 13.31 -0.39 6.87
N THR A 128 12.80 0.39 5.90
CA THR A 128 12.53 1.81 6.09
C THR A 128 11.35 1.99 7.04
N LEU A 129 11.61 2.62 8.18
CA LEU A 129 10.58 2.97 9.16
C LEU A 129 9.52 3.87 8.52
N GLN A 130 8.28 3.40 8.53
CA GLN A 130 7.13 4.15 8.05
C GLN A 130 6.49 4.93 9.20
N PRO A 131 5.90 6.11 8.93
CA PRO A 131 5.14 6.82 9.93
C PRO A 131 4.00 5.95 10.48
N ALA A 132 3.66 6.18 11.75
CA ALA A 132 2.55 5.50 12.39
C ALA A 132 1.25 5.64 11.58
N TYR A 133 0.30 4.73 11.81
CA TYR A 133 -0.98 4.79 11.14
C TYR A 133 -1.78 5.99 11.65
N ASP A 134 -1.98 7.00 10.80
CA ASP A 134 -2.86 8.13 11.09
C ASP A 134 -4.32 7.80 10.71
N GLN A 135 -5.15 7.58 11.71
CA GLN A 135 -6.56 7.24 11.52
C GLN A 135 -7.37 8.36 10.84
N ARG A 136 -6.92 9.62 10.94
CA ARG A 136 -7.59 10.78 10.31
C ARG A 136 -7.54 10.73 8.77
N LEU A 137 -6.62 9.95 8.23
CA LEU A 137 -6.46 9.74 6.78
C LEU A 137 -7.31 8.59 6.25
N LYS A 138 -7.98 7.82 7.11
CA LYS A 138 -8.81 6.68 6.69
C LYS A 138 -9.86 7.13 5.69
N GLY A 139 -9.98 6.39 4.59
CA GLY A 139 -10.90 6.68 3.48
C GLY A 139 -10.43 7.78 2.52
N ARG A 140 -9.29 8.43 2.77
CA ARG A 140 -8.70 9.39 1.81
C ARG A 140 -7.93 8.66 0.71
N SER A 141 -7.75 9.34 -0.43
CA SER A 141 -6.95 8.83 -1.54
C SER A 141 -5.47 8.94 -1.19
N SER A 142 -4.74 7.83 -1.27
CA SER A 142 -3.29 7.84 -1.09
C SER A 142 -2.54 8.27 -2.35
N TRP A 143 -3.16 8.16 -3.53
CA TRP A 143 -2.60 8.75 -4.76
C TRP A 143 -2.58 10.27 -4.69
N PHE A 144 -3.66 10.86 -4.20
CA PHE A 144 -3.74 12.30 -3.99
C PHE A 144 -2.65 12.79 -3.02
N ALA A 145 -2.49 12.11 -1.88
CA ALA A 145 -1.43 12.43 -0.92
C ALA A 145 -0.01 12.30 -1.52
N ASP A 146 0.24 11.31 -2.39
CA ASP A 146 1.53 11.17 -3.08
C ASP A 146 1.80 12.32 -4.05
N LEU A 147 0.78 12.77 -4.79
CA LEU A 147 0.88 13.93 -5.68
C LEU A 147 1.17 15.21 -4.89
N GLU A 148 0.45 15.45 -3.79
CA GLU A 148 0.68 16.62 -2.93
C GLU A 148 2.10 16.63 -2.34
N ARG A 149 2.58 15.47 -1.85
CA ARG A 149 3.94 15.34 -1.33
C ARG A 149 5.00 15.65 -2.39
N ARG A 150 4.92 15.05 -3.58
CA ARG A 150 5.88 15.31 -4.66
C ARG A 150 5.89 16.76 -5.12
N ARG A 151 4.74 17.41 -5.05
CA ARG A 151 4.62 18.83 -5.35
C ARG A 151 5.34 19.67 -4.30
N GLN A 152 5.19 19.36 -3.02
CA GLN A 152 5.94 20.02 -1.94
C GLN A 152 7.44 19.83 -2.10
N GLU A 153 7.89 18.63 -2.47
CA GLU A 153 9.30 18.32 -2.76
C GLU A 153 9.85 19.14 -3.95
N ARG A 154 9.05 19.35 -5.00
CA ARG A 154 9.46 20.21 -6.15
C ARG A 154 9.45 21.71 -5.84
N ALA A 155 8.62 22.14 -4.90
CA ALA A 155 8.51 23.54 -4.50
C ALA A 155 9.51 23.91 -3.40
N ALA A 156 10.17 22.92 -2.79
CA ALA A 156 11.26 23.15 -1.86
C ALA A 156 12.47 23.73 -2.63
N PRO A 157 13.15 24.75 -2.06
CA PRO A 157 14.30 25.41 -2.68
C PRO A 157 15.55 24.52 -2.75
#